data_AF-A0A9Q0ZM02-F1
#
_entry.id   AF-A0A9Q0ZM02-F1
#
_cell.length_a   1.000
_cell.length_b   1.000
_cell.length_c   1.000
_cell.angle_alpha   90.00
_cell.angle_beta   90.00
_cell.angle_gamma   90.00
#
_symmetry.space_group_name_H-M   'P 1'
#
loop_
_entity.id
_entity.type
_entity.pdbx_description
1 polymer ?
#
loop_
_entity_poly.entity_id
_entity_poly.type
_entity_poly.pdbx_seq_one_letter_code
_entity_poly.pdbx_strand_id
1 'polypeptide(L)'
;MYERAASKSNYKNVNGDENEQNDMLVHDNDSPPELAKVSGREMKTVENLEQQLMEMHDENEKTDGRRASAKTGNEIKSLELLSSEIQEKRALVDKKLSALRYSVSSFDSSIAYFEQREHRAKARVSASTSYLEKKKEELAHLQLCKEESEATMGRIQQSEIEFKNVLAVLKSKLMEASQRQESEKVLFAIDNIENVNTSQRNWQLGSRATELLKCEEEKTKLQNEMKLSRENLGRMKKEIDVLSKKLGKIESEIQGVHTDIQKGSKSVEEMEVALQAVIQEKETLLETRETGMHEIQSMILEYQQRVFDADLKGAEKKMLEEELQLGFRRNEELKVLRAEASEKMTRLLENTSSRSCFARKMEE
;
A
#
# COMPACT_ATOMS: atom_id res chain seq x y z
N MET A 1 -30.81 -7.20 -8.59
CA MET A 1 -31.59 -8.00 -7.62
C MET A 1 -31.85 -7.13 -6.41
N TYR A 2 -33.01 -6.48 -6.34
CA TYR A 2 -33.56 -6.01 -5.07
C TYR A 2 -35.07 -6.24 -5.09
N GLU A 3 -35.47 -7.21 -4.26
CA GLU A 3 -36.83 -7.63 -4.00
C GLU A 3 -37.62 -6.55 -3.27
N ARG A 4 -38.91 -6.46 -3.57
CA ARG A 4 -39.89 -5.69 -2.80
C ARG A 4 -40.98 -6.65 -2.34
N ALA A 5 -40.85 -7.15 -1.11
CA ALA A 5 -41.94 -7.73 -0.33
C ALA A 5 -42.42 -6.63 0.64
N ALA A 6 -43.66 -6.14 0.56
CA ALA A 6 -44.93 -6.73 1.02
C ALA A 6 -45.36 -6.06 2.34
N SER A 7 -46.59 -5.52 2.39
CA SER A 7 -47.54 -5.88 3.45
C SER A 7 -48.95 -5.35 3.19
N LYS A 8 -49.91 -6.28 3.33
CA LYS A 8 -51.36 -6.09 3.38
C LYS A 8 -51.80 -6.00 4.85
N SER A 9 -52.82 -5.19 5.14
CA SER A 9 -53.97 -5.54 6.02
C SER A 9 -54.89 -4.30 6.05
N ASN A 10 -56.08 -4.29 5.47
CA ASN A 10 -57.30 -5.01 5.82
C ASN A 10 -57.78 -4.74 7.25
N TYR A 11 -59.01 -4.24 7.36
CA TYR A 11 -60.11 -4.60 8.28
C TYR A 11 -60.96 -3.33 8.54
N LYS A 12 -62.28 -3.30 8.66
CA LYS A 12 -63.43 -4.14 8.28
C LYS A 12 -64.60 -3.50 9.04
N ASN A 13 -65.73 -3.28 8.36
CA ASN A 13 -67.10 -3.16 8.89
C ASN A 13 -67.34 -2.02 9.91
N VAL A 14 -68.55 -1.50 10.09
CA VAL A 14 -69.69 -2.19 10.70
C VAL A 14 -70.87 -1.19 10.69
N ASN A 15 -71.99 -1.66 10.14
CA ASN A 15 -73.40 -1.37 10.48
C ASN A 15 -73.91 0.08 10.31
N GLY A 16 -75.18 0.32 10.07
CA GLY A 16 -76.40 -0.49 10.01
C GLY A 16 -77.51 0.54 9.75
N ASP A 17 -78.30 0.34 8.71
CA ASP A 17 -79.60 -0.34 8.78
C ASP A 17 -80.68 0.48 9.48
N GLU A 18 -81.85 0.42 8.83
CA GLU A 18 -83.19 0.65 9.39
C GLU A 18 -83.64 2.10 9.59
N ASN A 19 -84.91 2.44 9.43
CA ASN A 19 -86.03 1.91 8.65
C ASN A 19 -87.16 2.95 8.82
N GLU A 20 -88.07 2.99 7.85
CA GLU A 20 -89.53 3.18 7.99
C GLU A 20 -90.14 4.29 8.88
N GLN A 21 -91.00 5.10 8.23
CA GLN A 21 -92.32 5.56 8.71
C GLN A 21 -92.99 6.19 7.48
N ASN A 22 -93.95 5.59 6.77
CA ASN A 22 -95.30 5.12 7.13
C ASN A 22 -96.10 6.10 8.02
N ASP A 23 -96.97 6.85 7.32
CA ASP A 23 -98.44 6.82 7.46
C ASP A 23 -99.04 7.10 8.85
N MET A 24 -99.74 8.22 9.00
CA MET A 24 -101.12 8.20 9.50
C MET A 24 -101.83 9.56 9.42
N LEU A 25 -102.97 9.49 8.75
CA LEU A 25 -104.29 10.04 9.09
C LEU A 25 -104.44 11.38 9.85
N VAL A 26 -105.20 12.23 9.16
CA VAL A 26 -106.08 13.31 9.61
C VAL A 26 -106.92 12.92 10.83
N HIS A 27 -106.99 13.80 11.83
CA HIS A 27 -108.22 14.07 12.58
C HIS A 27 -108.24 15.50 13.13
N ASP A 28 -109.29 16.23 12.73
CA ASP A 28 -109.72 17.53 13.25
C ASP A 28 -110.12 17.45 14.73
N ASN A 29 -109.81 18.49 15.52
CA ASN A 29 -110.82 19.34 16.17
C ASN A 29 -110.22 20.41 17.10
N ASP A 30 -110.95 21.54 17.11
CA ASP A 30 -111.09 22.55 18.16
C ASP A 30 -110.02 23.64 18.36
N SER A 31 -110.26 24.79 17.72
CA SER A 31 -109.88 26.12 18.21
C SER A 31 -110.68 26.49 19.48
N PRO A 32 -110.13 27.28 20.43
CA PRO A 32 -110.23 28.76 20.34
C PRO A 32 -108.92 29.52 20.69
N PRO A 33 -108.87 30.85 20.48
CA PRO A 33 -107.68 31.56 20.04
C PRO A 33 -106.88 32.22 21.17
N GLU A 34 -105.56 32.04 21.17
CA GLU A 34 -104.65 32.91 21.93
C GLU A 34 -103.24 33.02 21.30
N LEU A 35 -103.17 33.19 19.97
CA LEU A 35 -101.91 33.28 19.21
C LEU A 35 -101.76 34.66 18.54
N ALA A 36 -101.61 35.70 19.35
CA ALA A 36 -101.13 37.01 18.87
C ALA A 36 -100.03 37.63 19.76
N LYS A 37 -99.55 36.89 20.77
CA LYS A 37 -98.38 37.28 21.59
C LYS A 37 -97.20 36.30 21.55
N VAL A 38 -97.39 35.13 20.96
CA VAL A 38 -96.36 34.08 20.85
C VAL A 38 -95.45 34.32 19.65
N SER A 39 -96.00 34.79 18.51
CA SER A 39 -95.24 35.11 17.30
C SER A 39 -94.11 36.14 17.51
N GLY A 40 -94.31 37.16 18.34
CA GLY A 40 -93.26 38.15 18.65
C GLY A 40 -92.17 37.66 19.61
N ARG A 41 -92.46 36.67 20.46
CA ARG A 41 -91.46 36.05 21.36
C ARG A 41 -90.67 34.97 20.62
N GLU A 42 -91.35 34.16 19.82
CA GLU A 42 -90.73 33.13 18.99
C GLU A 42 -89.82 33.73 17.91
N MET A 43 -90.25 34.82 17.25
CA MET A 43 -89.43 35.51 16.26
C MET A 43 -88.16 36.13 16.87
N LYS A 44 -88.26 36.67 18.10
CA LYS A 44 -87.11 37.21 18.83
C LYS A 44 -86.16 36.11 19.34
N THR A 45 -86.68 34.92 19.67
CA THR A 45 -85.84 33.76 20.00
C THR A 45 -85.17 33.16 18.77
N VAL A 46 -85.85 33.13 17.61
CA VAL A 46 -85.25 32.69 16.34
C VAL A 46 -84.16 33.68 15.90
N GLU A 47 -84.40 34.99 15.99
CA GLU A 47 -83.41 36.03 15.69
C GLU A 47 -82.16 35.92 16.61
N ASN A 48 -82.36 35.69 17.91
CA ASN A 48 -81.25 35.44 18.84
C ASN A 48 -80.49 34.13 18.55
N LEU A 49 -81.18 33.06 18.13
CA LEU A 49 -80.56 31.79 17.80
C LEU A 49 -79.81 31.86 16.47
N GLU A 50 -80.33 32.58 15.47
CA GLU A 50 -79.63 32.87 14.21
C GLU A 50 -78.38 33.71 14.48
N GLN A 51 -78.46 34.71 15.36
CA GLN A 51 -77.31 35.49 15.78
C GLN A 51 -76.25 34.64 16.51
N GLN A 52 -76.68 33.77 17.44
CA GLN A 52 -75.78 32.84 18.12
C GLN A 52 -75.16 31.80 17.19
N LEU A 53 -75.91 31.27 16.22
CA LEU A 53 -75.37 30.33 15.23
C LEU A 53 -74.36 31.00 14.31
N MET A 54 -74.62 32.25 13.92
CA MET A 54 -73.68 33.06 13.14
C MET A 54 -72.40 33.33 13.93
N GLU A 55 -72.50 33.74 15.20
CA GLU A 55 -71.35 33.95 16.11
C GLU A 55 -70.56 32.66 16.36
N MET A 56 -71.26 31.52 16.53
CA MET A 56 -70.62 30.22 16.75
C MET A 56 -69.89 29.73 15.50
N HIS A 57 -70.48 29.88 14.30
CA HIS A 57 -69.78 29.62 13.04
C HIS A 57 -68.56 30.54 12.88
N ASP A 58 -68.68 31.80 13.32
CA ASP A 58 -67.61 32.80 13.30
C ASP A 58 -66.41 32.40 14.16
N GLU A 59 -66.68 31.95 15.39
CA GLU A 59 -65.64 31.49 16.30
C GLU A 59 -65.04 30.17 15.83
N ASN A 60 -65.84 29.22 15.35
CA ASN A 60 -65.36 27.91 14.93
C ASN A 60 -64.39 28.02 13.74
N GLU A 61 -64.72 28.82 12.73
CA GLU A 61 -63.85 29.05 11.57
C GLU A 61 -62.58 29.85 11.94
N LYS A 62 -62.68 30.82 12.88
CA LYS A 62 -61.51 31.50 13.46
C LYS A 62 -60.60 30.53 14.22
N THR A 63 -61.17 29.57 14.95
CA THR A 63 -60.39 28.56 15.68
C THR A 63 -59.71 27.58 14.75
N ASP A 64 -60.35 27.16 13.66
CA ASP A 64 -59.75 26.28 12.64
C ASP A 64 -58.64 26.99 11.86
N GLY A 65 -58.84 28.26 11.47
CA GLY A 65 -57.81 29.07 10.84
C GLY A 65 -56.59 29.30 11.74
N ARG A 66 -56.81 29.57 13.03
CA ARG A 66 -55.73 29.68 14.03
C ARG A 66 -55.00 28.35 14.25
N ARG A 67 -55.72 27.23 14.27
CA ARG A 67 -55.14 25.89 14.42
C ARG A 67 -54.29 25.51 13.21
N ALA A 68 -54.75 25.79 12.00
CA ALA A 68 -53.99 25.55 10.77
C ALA A 68 -52.72 26.43 10.68
N SER A 69 -52.84 27.72 11.02
CA SER A 69 -51.70 28.66 11.07
C SER A 69 -50.69 28.31 12.17
N ALA A 70 -51.15 27.85 13.34
CA ALA A 70 -50.27 27.38 14.41
C ALA A 70 -49.53 26.08 14.02
N LYS A 71 -50.19 25.17 13.29
CA LYS A 71 -49.58 23.93 12.81
C LYS A 71 -48.47 24.21 11.79
N THR A 72 -48.77 25.00 10.76
CA THR A 72 -47.78 25.43 9.75
C THR A 72 -46.65 26.25 10.37
N GLY A 73 -46.95 27.11 11.35
CA GLY A 73 -45.92 27.85 12.11
C GLY A 73 -44.99 26.95 12.94
N ASN A 74 -45.49 25.84 13.49
CA ASN A 74 -44.65 24.86 14.20
C ASN A 74 -43.80 24.02 13.23
N GLU A 75 -44.33 23.69 12.05
CA GLU A 75 -43.59 22.98 11.00
C GLU A 75 -42.42 23.83 10.46
N ILE A 76 -42.62 25.14 10.24
CA ILE A 76 -41.56 26.07 9.84
C ILE A 76 -40.45 26.13 10.91
N LYS A 77 -40.80 26.23 12.19
CA LYS A 77 -39.80 26.24 13.29
C LYS A 77 -39.00 24.94 13.37
N SER A 78 -39.65 23.79 13.15
CA SER A 78 -38.98 22.50 13.09
C SER A 78 -37.98 22.44 11.93
N LEU A 79 -38.37 22.93 10.75
CA LEU A 79 -37.50 23.03 9.58
C LEU A 79 -36.35 24.02 9.78
N GLU A 80 -36.55 25.12 10.50
CA GLU A 80 -35.49 26.06 10.86
C GLU A 80 -34.40 25.42 11.70
N LEU A 81 -34.80 24.65 12.72
CA LEU A 81 -33.87 23.94 13.58
C LEU A 81 -33.06 22.90 12.79
N LEU A 82 -33.74 22.12 11.93
CA LEU A 82 -33.11 21.14 11.05
C LEU A 82 -32.16 21.80 10.04
N SER A 83 -32.55 22.94 9.45
CA SER A 83 -31.72 23.70 8.51
C SER A 83 -30.44 24.21 9.18
N SER A 84 -30.54 24.74 10.40
CA SER A 84 -29.38 25.16 11.19
C SER A 84 -28.44 23.99 11.49
N GLU A 85 -28.98 22.81 11.85
CA GLU A 85 -28.18 21.60 12.10
C GLU A 85 -27.43 21.14 10.84
N ILE A 86 -28.10 21.14 9.68
CA ILE A 86 -27.47 20.78 8.40
C ILE A 86 -26.37 21.78 8.04
N GLN A 87 -26.60 23.08 8.26
CA GLN A 87 -25.62 24.13 7.96
C GLN A 87 -24.38 24.05 8.86
N GLU A 88 -24.54 23.70 10.13
CA GLU A 88 -23.42 23.46 11.04
C GLU A 88 -22.58 22.25 10.60
N LYS A 89 -23.25 21.14 10.24
CA LYS A 89 -22.57 19.95 9.71
C LYS A 89 -21.82 20.24 8.42
N ARG A 90 -22.39 21.06 7.52
CA ARG A 90 -21.71 21.54 6.30
C ARG A 90 -20.44 22.31 6.64
N ALA A 91 -20.51 23.28 7.55
CA ALA A 91 -19.35 24.08 7.95
C ALA A 91 -18.24 23.22 8.59
N LEU A 92 -18.61 22.17 9.33
CA LEU A 92 -17.65 21.21 9.87
C LEU A 92 -16.92 20.44 8.75
N VAL A 93 -17.64 19.97 7.73
CA VAL A 93 -17.04 19.27 6.59
C VAL A 93 -16.12 20.20 5.79
N ASP A 94 -16.49 21.46 5.57
CA ASP A 94 -15.64 22.45 4.89
C ASP A 94 -14.32 22.70 5.63
N LYS A 95 -14.36 22.78 6.96
CA LYS A 95 -13.15 22.88 7.79
C LYS A 95 -12.26 21.65 7.64
N LYS A 96 -12.84 20.45 7.66
CA LYS A 96 -12.10 19.19 7.47
C LYS A 96 -11.45 19.12 6.09
N LEU A 97 -12.19 19.43 5.03
CA LEU A 97 -11.68 19.45 3.65
C LEU A 97 -10.55 20.49 3.47
N SER A 98 -10.67 21.66 4.10
CA SER A 98 -9.62 22.69 4.06
C SER A 98 -8.33 22.24 4.76
N ALA A 99 -8.44 21.59 5.92
CA ALA A 99 -7.28 21.03 6.62
C ALA A 99 -6.60 19.92 5.80
N LEU A 100 -7.40 19.03 5.19
CA LEU A 100 -6.90 17.94 4.34
C LEU A 100 -6.17 18.43 3.11
N ARG A 101 -6.67 19.51 2.47
CA ARG A 101 -6.01 20.10 1.29
C ARG A 101 -4.55 20.46 1.57
N TYR A 102 -4.25 21.00 2.75
CA TYR A 102 -2.88 21.31 3.15
C TYR A 102 -2.04 20.04 3.32
N SER A 103 -2.57 19.04 4.04
CA SER A 103 -1.87 17.75 4.26
C SER A 103 -1.57 17.02 2.94
N VAL A 104 -2.53 16.96 2.02
CA VAL A 104 -2.36 16.34 0.69
C VAL A 104 -1.28 17.05 -0.12
N SER A 105 -1.27 18.38 -0.10
CA SER A 105 -0.28 19.18 -0.86
C SER A 105 1.15 18.94 -0.36
N SER A 106 1.33 18.59 0.91
CA SER A 106 2.64 18.24 1.48
C SER A 106 3.05 16.78 1.22
N PHE A 107 2.08 15.91 0.92
CA PHE A 107 2.29 14.46 0.84
C PHE A 107 3.08 14.05 -0.41
N ASP A 108 2.86 14.72 -1.54
CA ASP A 108 3.60 14.45 -2.80
C ASP A 108 5.11 14.68 -2.62
N SER A 109 5.49 15.70 -1.85
CA SER A 109 6.90 15.97 -1.53
C SER A 109 7.51 14.87 -0.65
N SER A 110 6.73 14.32 0.28
CA SER A 110 7.15 13.19 1.11
C SER A 110 7.36 11.93 0.27
N ILE A 111 6.45 11.61 -0.66
CA ILE A 111 6.62 10.46 -1.56
C ILE A 111 7.91 10.58 -2.36
N ALA A 112 8.15 11.74 -3.00
CA ALA A 112 9.36 11.98 -3.78
C ALA A 112 10.65 11.82 -2.94
N TYR A 113 10.63 12.24 -1.68
CA TYR A 113 11.74 12.03 -0.74
C TYR A 113 12.01 10.53 -0.51
N PHE A 114 10.97 9.73 -0.25
CA PHE A 114 11.12 8.29 -0.04
C PHE A 114 11.57 7.54 -1.29
N GLU A 115 11.09 7.94 -2.47
CA GLU A 115 11.57 7.40 -3.75
C GLU A 115 13.05 7.68 -3.98
N GLN A 116 13.50 8.91 -3.69
CA GLN A 116 14.92 9.25 -3.78
C GLN A 116 15.77 8.46 -2.78
N ARG A 117 15.27 8.30 -1.54
CA ARG A 117 15.94 7.54 -0.48
C ARG A 117 16.05 6.06 -0.86
N GLU A 118 15.00 5.46 -1.41
CA GLU A 118 15.00 4.09 -1.94
C GLU A 118 16.00 3.94 -3.08
N HIS A 119 15.98 4.87 -4.05
CA HIS A 119 16.93 4.84 -5.18
C HIS A 119 18.38 4.91 -4.70
N ARG A 120 18.68 5.79 -3.74
CA ARG A 120 20.02 5.88 -3.14
C ARG A 120 20.41 4.61 -2.41
N ALA A 121 19.49 4.00 -1.65
CA ALA A 121 19.74 2.73 -0.95
C ALA A 121 20.04 1.60 -1.96
N LYS A 122 19.25 1.48 -3.03
CA LYS A 122 19.48 0.53 -4.13
C LYS A 122 20.84 0.71 -4.79
N ALA A 123 21.22 1.96 -5.08
CA ALA A 123 22.52 2.26 -5.66
C ALA A 123 23.69 1.84 -4.74
N ARG A 124 23.55 2.03 -3.42
CA ARG A 124 24.57 1.60 -2.45
C ARG A 124 24.71 0.07 -2.39
N VAL A 125 23.59 -0.65 -2.34
CA VAL A 125 23.61 -2.12 -2.39
C VAL A 125 24.28 -2.59 -3.68
N SER A 126 23.85 -2.09 -4.83
CA SER A 126 24.42 -2.46 -6.14
C SER A 126 25.93 -2.21 -6.24
N ALA A 127 26.40 -1.06 -5.76
CA ALA A 127 27.83 -0.74 -5.73
C ALA A 127 28.63 -1.70 -4.83
N SER A 128 28.11 -2.00 -3.63
CA SER A 128 28.76 -2.95 -2.70
C SER A 128 28.76 -4.38 -3.23
N THR A 129 27.67 -4.83 -3.85
CA THR A 129 27.57 -6.14 -4.50
C THR A 129 28.56 -6.26 -5.66
N SER A 130 28.67 -5.22 -6.51
CA SER A 130 29.65 -5.20 -7.60
C SER A 130 31.09 -5.27 -7.09
N TYR A 131 31.41 -4.55 -6.01
CA TYR A 131 32.72 -4.66 -5.35
C TYR A 131 32.99 -6.08 -4.83
N LEU A 132 31.99 -6.71 -4.20
CA LEU A 132 32.10 -8.07 -3.69
C LEU A 132 32.34 -9.08 -4.81
N GLU A 133 31.63 -8.96 -5.94
CA GLU A 133 31.86 -9.83 -7.10
C GLU A 133 33.27 -9.66 -7.66
N LYS A 134 33.77 -8.43 -7.79
CA LYS A 134 35.17 -8.18 -8.19
C LYS A 134 36.17 -8.86 -7.26
N LYS A 135 35.89 -8.90 -5.95
CA LYS A 135 36.74 -9.61 -4.97
C LYS A 135 36.66 -11.12 -5.11
N LYS A 136 35.49 -11.68 -5.45
CA LYS A 136 35.36 -13.11 -5.78
C LYS A 136 36.12 -13.48 -7.05
N GLU A 137 36.10 -12.61 -8.07
CA GLU A 137 36.89 -12.78 -9.29
C GLU A 137 38.40 -12.75 -9.00
N GLU A 138 38.86 -11.81 -8.17
CA GLU A 138 40.25 -11.73 -7.70
C GLU A 138 40.67 -13.02 -6.98
N LEU A 139 39.81 -13.56 -6.12
CA LEU A 139 40.06 -14.84 -5.45
C LEU A 139 40.20 -15.99 -6.45
N ALA A 140 39.31 -16.09 -7.44
CA ALA A 140 39.37 -17.13 -8.46
C ALA A 140 40.67 -17.04 -9.28
N HIS A 141 41.10 -15.83 -9.65
CA HIS A 141 42.38 -15.63 -10.33
C HIS A 141 43.57 -16.08 -9.47
N LEU A 142 43.60 -15.70 -8.19
CA LEU A 142 44.68 -16.11 -7.28
C LEU A 142 44.74 -17.63 -7.08
N GLN A 143 43.57 -18.29 -7.01
CA GLN A 143 43.49 -19.76 -6.94
C GLN A 143 44.09 -20.41 -8.19
N LEU A 144 43.79 -19.91 -9.38
CA LEU A 144 44.40 -20.39 -10.62
C LEU A 144 45.93 -20.20 -10.63
N CYS A 145 46.42 -19.02 -10.20
CA CYS A 145 47.86 -18.78 -10.09
C CYS A 145 48.56 -19.71 -9.09
N LYS A 146 47.87 -20.07 -7.99
CA LYS A 146 48.36 -21.06 -7.03
C LYS A 146 48.47 -22.44 -7.67
N GLU A 147 47.41 -22.92 -8.32
CA GLU A 147 47.38 -24.22 -9.00
C GLU A 147 48.47 -24.33 -10.08
N GLU A 148 48.66 -23.29 -10.90
CA GLU A 148 49.73 -23.26 -11.90
C GLU A 148 51.12 -23.35 -11.25
N SER A 149 51.34 -22.60 -10.17
CA SER A 149 52.60 -22.62 -9.42
C SER A 149 52.85 -23.98 -8.78
N GLU A 150 51.84 -24.62 -8.20
CA GLU A 150 51.93 -25.99 -7.65
C GLU A 150 52.23 -27.02 -8.75
N ALA A 151 51.60 -26.90 -9.92
CA ALA A 151 51.88 -27.76 -11.07
C ALA A 151 53.33 -27.60 -11.56
N THR A 152 53.86 -26.37 -11.63
CA THR A 152 55.27 -26.15 -11.99
C THR A 152 56.22 -26.75 -10.96
N MET A 153 55.91 -26.59 -9.66
CA MET A 153 56.69 -27.16 -8.57
C MET A 153 56.70 -28.69 -8.63
N GLY A 154 55.57 -29.33 -8.92
CA GLY A 154 55.46 -30.77 -9.11
C GLY A 154 56.33 -31.28 -10.28
N ARG A 155 56.35 -30.57 -11.41
CA ARG A 155 57.24 -30.91 -12.55
C ARG A 155 58.72 -30.81 -12.17
N ILE A 156 59.11 -29.77 -11.44
CA ILE A 156 60.50 -29.59 -11.00
C ILE A 156 60.89 -30.68 -10.00
N GLN A 157 60.02 -31.01 -9.04
CA GLN A 157 60.27 -32.11 -8.09
C GLN A 157 60.43 -33.46 -8.80
N GLN A 158 59.62 -33.73 -9.83
CA GLN A 158 59.77 -34.93 -10.64
C GLN A 158 61.14 -34.97 -11.35
N SER A 159 61.55 -33.86 -11.95
CA SER A 159 62.87 -33.75 -12.58
C SER A 159 64.02 -33.86 -11.56
N GLU A 160 63.83 -33.39 -10.32
CA GLU A 160 64.79 -33.56 -9.23
C GLU A 160 64.98 -35.06 -8.90
N ILE A 161 63.90 -35.84 -8.88
CA ILE A 161 63.94 -37.30 -8.67
C ILE A 161 64.68 -37.98 -9.83
N GLU A 162 64.42 -37.57 -11.07
CA GLU A 162 65.12 -38.09 -12.25
C GLU A 162 66.64 -37.85 -12.17
N PHE A 163 67.07 -36.64 -11.80
CA PHE A 163 68.50 -36.34 -11.60
C PHE A 163 69.11 -37.12 -10.42
N LYS A 164 68.36 -37.36 -9.33
CA LYS A 164 68.81 -38.24 -8.23
C LYS A 164 69.04 -39.67 -8.73
N ASN A 165 68.14 -40.19 -9.57
CA ASN A 165 68.27 -41.52 -10.16
C ASN A 165 69.47 -41.59 -11.12
N VAL A 166 69.66 -40.59 -11.98
CA VAL A 166 70.83 -40.50 -12.87
C VAL A 166 72.13 -40.48 -12.06
N LEU A 167 72.19 -39.70 -10.97
CA LEU A 167 73.35 -39.67 -10.08
C LEU A 167 73.66 -41.03 -9.45
N ALA A 168 72.63 -41.79 -9.06
CA ALA A 168 72.80 -43.14 -8.51
C ALA A 168 73.41 -44.10 -9.56
N VAL A 169 72.91 -44.06 -10.80
CA VAL A 169 73.43 -44.85 -11.92
C VAL A 169 74.87 -44.47 -12.26
N LEU A 170 75.18 -43.16 -12.40
CA LEU A 170 76.53 -42.66 -12.68
C LEU A 170 77.51 -43.04 -11.57
N LYS A 171 77.07 -43.03 -10.31
CA LYS A 171 77.90 -43.46 -9.17
C LYS A 171 78.25 -44.94 -9.26
N SER A 172 77.29 -45.82 -9.60
CA SER A 172 77.55 -47.25 -9.81
C SER A 172 78.55 -47.47 -10.95
N LYS A 173 78.29 -46.86 -12.12
CA LYS A 173 79.18 -46.94 -13.29
C LYS A 173 80.60 -46.44 -13.00
N LEU A 174 80.73 -45.38 -12.20
CA LEU A 174 82.02 -44.85 -11.79
C LEU A 174 82.79 -45.83 -10.89
N MET A 175 82.10 -46.54 -9.98
CA MET A 175 82.74 -47.58 -9.18
C MET A 175 83.18 -48.77 -10.04
N GLU A 176 82.34 -49.23 -10.97
CA GLU A 176 82.69 -50.30 -11.91
C GLU A 176 83.88 -49.93 -12.80
N ALA A 177 83.92 -48.70 -13.33
CA ALA A 177 85.05 -48.19 -14.10
C ALA A 177 86.33 -48.10 -13.25
N SER A 178 86.21 -47.70 -11.99
CA SER A 178 87.35 -47.67 -11.04
C SER A 178 87.86 -49.08 -10.73
N GLN A 179 86.95 -50.05 -10.56
CA GLN A 179 87.30 -51.46 -10.35
C GLN A 179 87.98 -52.07 -11.59
N ARG A 180 87.44 -51.80 -12.80
CA ARG A 180 88.04 -52.21 -14.07
C ARG A 180 89.44 -51.63 -14.26
N GLN A 181 89.61 -50.34 -13.97
CA GLN A 181 90.90 -49.68 -14.04
C GLN A 181 91.92 -50.36 -13.11
N GLU A 182 91.54 -50.66 -11.87
CA GLU A 182 92.42 -51.33 -10.92
C GLU A 182 92.77 -52.76 -11.38
N SER A 183 91.80 -53.50 -11.91
CA SER A 183 92.03 -54.81 -12.53
C SER A 183 93.04 -54.73 -13.69
N GLU A 184 92.92 -53.74 -14.57
CA GLU A 184 93.85 -53.54 -15.68
C GLU A 184 95.26 -53.15 -15.21
N LYS A 185 95.39 -52.35 -14.14
CA LYS A 185 96.70 -52.04 -13.55
C LYS A 185 97.37 -53.29 -13.01
N VAL A 186 96.63 -54.17 -12.32
CA VAL A 186 97.15 -55.44 -11.80
C VAL A 186 97.60 -56.34 -12.95
N LEU A 187 96.78 -56.48 -14.00
CA LEU A 187 97.13 -57.26 -15.20
C LEU A 187 98.37 -56.71 -15.90
N PHE A 188 98.47 -55.39 -16.07
CA PHE A 188 99.64 -54.72 -16.61
C PHE A 188 100.91 -54.94 -15.76
N ALA A 189 100.77 -55.00 -14.43
CA ALA A 189 101.88 -55.28 -13.52
C ALA A 189 102.34 -56.75 -13.59
N ILE A 190 101.42 -57.71 -13.68
CA ILE A 190 101.73 -59.15 -13.85
C ILE A 190 102.50 -59.39 -15.16
N ASP A 191 102.05 -58.77 -16.25
CA ASP A 191 102.73 -58.83 -17.56
C ASP A 191 104.16 -58.29 -17.54
N ASN A 192 104.49 -57.40 -16.60
CA ASN A 192 105.85 -56.90 -16.42
C ASN A 192 106.74 -57.85 -15.59
N ILE A 193 106.16 -58.74 -14.77
CA ILE A 193 106.88 -59.67 -13.88
C ILE A 193 107.11 -61.04 -14.55
N GLU A 194 106.18 -61.56 -15.35
CA GLU A 194 106.40 -62.78 -16.16
C GLU A 194 107.41 -62.50 -17.29
N ASN A 195 108.69 -62.74 -17.02
CA ASN A 195 109.81 -62.45 -17.93
C ASN A 195 110.75 -63.66 -18.02
N VAL A 196 110.48 -64.59 -18.96
CA VAL A 196 111.51 -65.57 -19.40
C VAL A 196 111.63 -65.76 -20.93
N ASN A 197 110.68 -65.40 -21.82
CA ASN A 197 110.90 -65.61 -23.28
C ASN A 197 110.41 -64.48 -24.19
N THR A 198 111.27 -64.11 -25.15
CA THR A 198 111.26 -62.81 -25.85
C THR A 198 111.21 -63.00 -27.37
N SER A 199 110.00 -62.96 -27.97
CA SER A 199 109.82 -62.67 -29.41
C SER A 199 108.36 -62.34 -29.80
N GLN A 200 107.35 -62.79 -29.04
CA GLN A 200 105.92 -62.47 -29.29
C GLN A 200 105.40 -61.19 -28.59
N ARG A 201 106.21 -60.59 -27.73
CA ARG A 201 105.77 -59.62 -26.69
C ARG A 201 105.44 -58.21 -27.19
N ASN A 202 106.03 -57.78 -28.31
CA ASN A 202 105.97 -56.38 -28.74
C ASN A 202 104.55 -55.94 -29.20
N TRP A 203 103.66 -56.89 -29.46
CA TRP A 203 102.29 -56.60 -29.91
C TRP A 203 101.25 -56.54 -28.78
N GLN A 204 101.49 -57.16 -27.62
CA GLN A 204 100.50 -57.28 -26.54
C GLN A 204 100.59 -56.15 -25.49
N LEU A 205 101.80 -55.66 -25.19
CA LEU A 205 102.01 -54.55 -24.24
C LEU A 205 101.39 -53.22 -24.74
N GLY A 206 101.37 -53.02 -26.06
CA GLY A 206 100.77 -51.84 -26.68
C GLY A 206 99.24 -51.78 -26.52
N SER A 207 98.54 -52.93 -26.48
CA SER A 207 97.08 -52.92 -26.33
C SER A 207 96.64 -52.59 -24.90
N ARG A 208 97.31 -53.16 -23.87
CA ARG A 208 96.95 -52.91 -22.46
C ARG A 208 97.17 -51.46 -22.00
N ALA A 209 98.23 -50.80 -22.48
CA ALA A 209 98.43 -49.37 -22.21
C ALA A 209 97.28 -48.51 -22.78
N THR A 210 96.74 -48.88 -23.94
CA THR A 210 95.58 -48.17 -24.53
C THR A 210 94.28 -48.48 -23.80
N GLU A 211 94.11 -49.69 -23.25
CA GLU A 211 92.93 -50.06 -22.44
C GLU A 211 92.90 -49.32 -21.10
N LEU A 212 94.06 -49.16 -20.44
CA LEU A 212 94.20 -48.32 -19.24
C LEU A 212 93.85 -46.85 -19.53
N LEU A 213 94.34 -46.30 -20.64
CA LEU A 213 94.01 -44.95 -21.09
C LEU A 213 92.51 -44.78 -21.36
N LYS A 214 91.88 -45.75 -22.05
CA LYS A 214 90.43 -45.76 -22.28
C LYS A 214 89.64 -45.80 -20.96
N CYS A 215 90.05 -46.64 -20.01
CA CYS A 215 89.41 -46.71 -18.69
C CYS A 215 89.53 -45.38 -17.92
N GLU A 216 90.67 -44.70 -17.99
CA GLU A 216 90.85 -43.38 -17.36
C GLU A 216 90.01 -42.30 -18.06
N GLU A 217 89.90 -42.34 -19.39
CA GLU A 217 89.03 -41.44 -20.15
C GLU A 217 87.54 -41.67 -19.82
N GLU A 218 87.08 -42.91 -19.72
CA GLU A 218 85.72 -43.25 -19.28
C GLU A 218 85.43 -42.73 -17.87
N LYS A 219 86.37 -42.92 -16.94
CA LYS A 219 86.25 -42.47 -15.56
C LYS A 219 86.12 -40.95 -15.46
N THR A 220 86.96 -40.20 -16.18
CA THR A 220 86.88 -38.73 -16.19
C THR A 220 85.60 -38.22 -16.84
N LYS A 221 85.11 -38.87 -17.90
CA LYS A 221 83.79 -38.59 -18.50
C LYS A 221 82.65 -38.80 -17.48
N LEU A 222 82.62 -39.95 -16.80
CA LEU A 222 81.62 -40.24 -15.77
C LEU A 222 81.69 -39.25 -14.59
N GLN A 223 82.89 -38.83 -14.19
CA GLN A 223 83.06 -37.80 -13.16
C GLN A 223 82.50 -36.44 -13.60
N ASN A 224 82.74 -36.03 -14.84
CA ASN A 224 82.23 -34.78 -15.40
C ASN A 224 80.70 -34.79 -15.51
N GLU A 225 80.10 -35.88 -16.01
CA GLU A 225 78.64 -36.05 -16.07
C GLU A 225 78.01 -36.04 -14.66
N MET A 226 78.67 -36.68 -13.69
CA MET A 226 78.23 -36.67 -12.29
C MET A 226 78.31 -35.27 -11.69
N LYS A 227 79.34 -34.49 -12.02
CA LYS A 227 79.46 -33.08 -11.59
C LYS A 227 78.34 -32.23 -12.19
N LEU A 228 78.09 -32.33 -13.50
CA LEU A 228 77.01 -31.61 -14.18
C LEU A 228 75.63 -31.95 -13.60
N SER A 229 75.37 -33.23 -13.34
CA SER A 229 74.12 -33.69 -12.73
C SER A 229 73.91 -33.12 -11.32
N ARG A 230 74.98 -33.00 -10.51
CA ARG A 230 74.92 -32.35 -9.19
C ARG A 230 74.63 -30.85 -9.30
N GLU A 231 75.25 -30.17 -10.25
CA GLU A 231 75.00 -28.74 -10.49
C GLU A 231 73.56 -28.49 -10.92
N ASN A 232 73.02 -29.32 -11.82
CA ASN A 232 71.61 -29.26 -12.25
C ASN A 232 70.66 -29.44 -11.06
N LEU A 233 70.92 -30.43 -10.20
CA LEU A 233 70.14 -30.67 -8.98
C LEU A 233 70.23 -29.49 -8.00
N GLY A 234 71.39 -28.85 -7.90
CA GLY A 234 71.57 -27.62 -7.12
C GLY A 234 70.75 -26.44 -7.67
N ARG A 235 70.64 -26.30 -9.00
CA ARG A 235 69.78 -25.28 -9.63
C ARG A 235 68.30 -25.56 -9.36
N MET A 236 67.86 -26.80 -9.49
CA MET A 236 66.46 -27.19 -9.22
C MET A 236 66.03 -26.90 -7.78
N LYS A 237 66.88 -27.21 -6.80
CA LYS A 237 66.58 -26.90 -5.38
C LYS A 237 66.35 -25.40 -5.15
N LYS A 238 67.18 -24.55 -5.77
CA LYS A 238 66.98 -23.08 -5.70
C LYS A 238 65.67 -22.66 -6.35
N GLU A 239 65.29 -23.29 -7.45
CA GLU A 239 64.02 -23.00 -8.14
C GLU A 239 62.81 -23.41 -7.29
N ILE A 240 62.87 -24.57 -6.62
CA ILE A 240 61.87 -25.01 -5.64
C ILE A 240 61.73 -23.99 -4.50
N ASP A 241 62.85 -23.53 -3.92
CA ASP A 241 62.83 -22.53 -2.85
C ASP A 241 62.19 -21.20 -3.31
N VAL A 242 62.45 -20.79 -4.55
CA VAL A 242 61.86 -19.57 -5.14
C VAL A 242 60.35 -19.75 -5.34
N LEU A 243 59.90 -20.88 -5.89
CA LEU A 243 58.48 -21.18 -6.07
C LEU A 243 57.74 -21.31 -4.74
N SER A 244 58.35 -21.96 -3.75
CA SER A 244 57.79 -22.08 -2.40
C SER A 244 57.52 -20.70 -1.77
N LYS A 245 58.46 -19.76 -1.91
CA LYS A 245 58.25 -18.36 -1.46
C LYS A 245 57.13 -17.65 -2.22
N LYS A 246 56.99 -17.90 -3.53
CA LYS A 246 55.89 -17.34 -4.33
C LYS A 246 54.54 -17.90 -3.87
N LEU A 247 54.44 -19.21 -3.67
CA LEU A 247 53.24 -19.87 -3.16
C LEU A 247 52.83 -19.31 -1.80
N GLY A 248 53.78 -19.12 -0.87
CA GLY A 248 53.48 -18.51 0.43
C GLY A 248 52.91 -17.08 0.33
N LYS A 249 53.35 -16.29 -0.67
CA LYS A 249 52.78 -14.96 -0.93
C LYS A 249 51.35 -15.05 -1.47
N ILE A 250 51.14 -15.91 -2.49
CA ILE A 250 49.80 -16.13 -3.07
C ILE A 250 48.82 -16.62 -2.00
N GLU A 251 49.24 -17.53 -1.11
CA GLU A 251 48.41 -18.02 0.00
C GLU A 251 48.02 -16.90 0.97
N SER A 252 48.96 -16.01 1.29
CA SER A 252 48.70 -14.85 2.16
C SER A 252 47.72 -13.88 1.51
N GLU A 253 47.84 -13.64 0.20
CA GLU A 253 46.91 -12.81 -0.58
C GLU A 253 45.51 -13.44 -0.65
N ILE A 254 45.42 -14.75 -0.91
CA ILE A 254 44.14 -15.51 -0.88
C ILE A 254 43.45 -15.36 0.48
N GLN A 255 44.19 -15.52 1.58
CA GLN A 255 43.64 -15.37 2.92
C GLN A 255 43.14 -13.93 3.15
N GLY A 256 43.90 -12.92 2.71
CA GLY A 256 43.48 -11.52 2.76
C GLY A 256 42.17 -11.27 2.02
N VAL A 257 42.10 -11.68 0.75
CA VAL A 257 40.90 -11.54 -0.09
C VAL A 257 39.70 -12.29 0.50
N HIS A 258 39.91 -13.49 1.08
CA HIS A 258 38.83 -14.21 1.76
C HIS A 258 38.25 -13.42 2.94
N THR A 259 39.10 -12.77 3.75
CA THR A 259 38.59 -11.92 4.85
C THR A 259 37.85 -10.70 4.33
N ASP A 260 38.29 -10.11 3.21
CA ASP A 260 37.61 -8.98 2.58
C ASP A 260 36.26 -9.38 1.99
N ILE A 261 36.16 -10.56 1.35
CA ILE A 261 34.90 -11.14 0.87
C ILE A 261 33.94 -11.36 2.04
N GLN A 262 34.42 -11.92 3.15
CA GLN A 262 33.58 -12.17 4.33
C GLN A 262 33.05 -10.86 4.94
N LYS A 263 33.90 -9.84 5.07
CA LYS A 263 33.48 -8.50 5.54
C LYS A 263 32.51 -7.84 4.55
N GLY A 264 32.80 -7.95 3.26
CA GLY A 264 31.96 -7.43 2.18
C GLY A 264 30.57 -8.07 2.15
N SER A 265 30.48 -9.41 2.31
CA SER A 265 29.21 -10.14 2.38
C SER A 265 28.32 -9.63 3.51
N LYS A 266 28.87 -9.54 4.74
CA LYS A 266 28.14 -9.01 5.90
C LYS A 266 27.67 -7.57 5.66
N SER A 267 28.54 -6.73 5.08
CA SER A 267 28.19 -5.35 4.77
C SER A 267 27.08 -5.25 3.71
N VAL A 268 27.05 -6.14 2.71
CA VAL A 268 25.98 -6.19 1.70
C VAL A 268 24.67 -6.63 2.36
N GLU A 269 24.69 -7.69 3.17
CA GLU A 269 23.52 -8.17 3.92
C GLU A 269 22.90 -7.07 4.80
N GLU A 270 23.72 -6.32 5.55
CA GLU A 270 23.25 -5.19 6.36
C GLU A 270 22.61 -4.08 5.51
N MET A 271 23.18 -3.78 4.34
CA MET A 271 22.62 -2.79 3.42
C MET A 271 21.33 -3.26 2.76
N GLU A 272 21.18 -4.55 2.47
CA GLU A 272 19.96 -5.16 1.94
C GLU A 272 18.82 -5.09 2.96
N VAL A 273 19.10 -5.40 4.23
CA VAL A 273 18.13 -5.23 5.32
C VAL A 273 17.70 -3.76 5.45
N ALA A 274 18.66 -2.82 5.38
CA ALA A 274 18.34 -1.40 5.41
C ALA A 274 17.53 -0.93 4.19
N LEU A 275 17.81 -1.47 3.00
CA LEU A 275 17.01 -1.21 1.80
C LEU A 275 15.58 -1.73 1.97
N GLN A 276 15.41 -2.94 2.50
CA GLN A 276 14.09 -3.51 2.74
C GLN A 276 13.27 -2.66 3.71
N ALA A 277 13.90 -2.13 4.77
CA ALA A 277 13.25 -1.19 5.68
C ALA A 277 12.77 0.08 4.97
N VAL A 278 13.58 0.65 4.06
CA VAL A 278 13.18 1.83 3.27
C VAL A 278 12.02 1.52 2.33
N ILE A 279 12.01 0.33 1.70
CA ILE A 279 10.91 -0.10 0.84
C ILE A 279 9.62 -0.23 1.66
N GLN A 280 9.68 -0.88 2.82
CA GLN A 280 8.53 -1.02 3.72
C GLN A 280 8.00 0.34 4.20
N GLU A 281 8.89 1.26 4.61
CA GLU A 281 8.49 2.62 4.98
C GLU A 281 7.74 3.32 3.82
N LYS A 282 8.23 3.19 2.59
CA LYS A 282 7.55 3.75 1.40
C LYS A 282 6.20 3.08 1.13
N GLU A 283 6.11 1.76 1.26
CA GLU A 283 4.87 1.00 1.07
C GLU A 283 3.80 1.45 2.07
N THR A 284 4.14 1.55 3.36
CA THR A 284 3.20 2.06 4.38
C THR A 284 2.73 3.49 4.08
N LEU A 285 3.60 4.33 3.50
CA LEU A 285 3.22 5.68 3.06
C LEU A 285 2.25 5.65 1.87
N LEU A 286 2.42 4.70 0.93
CA LEU A 286 1.49 4.53 -0.19
C LEU A 286 0.12 3.97 0.28
N GLU A 287 0.11 3.02 1.21
CA GLU A 287 -1.13 2.50 1.80
C GLU A 287 -1.92 3.58 2.55
N THR A 288 -1.23 4.43 3.33
CA THR A 288 -1.87 5.56 4.02
C THR A 288 -2.42 6.60 3.04
N ARG A 289 -1.73 6.84 1.91
CA ARG A 289 -2.23 7.69 0.82
C ARG A 289 -3.51 7.12 0.21
N GLU A 290 -3.52 5.84 -0.13
CA GLU A 290 -4.68 5.19 -0.74
C GLU A 290 -5.86 5.21 0.21
N THR A 291 -5.66 4.82 1.47
CA THR A 291 -6.71 4.88 2.50
C THR A 291 -7.24 6.31 2.66
N GLY A 292 -6.34 7.29 2.78
CA GLY A 292 -6.72 8.70 2.88
C GLY A 292 -7.48 9.21 1.65
N MET A 293 -7.17 8.73 0.45
CA MET A 293 -7.91 9.07 -0.77
C MET A 293 -9.36 8.56 -0.70
N HIS A 294 -9.59 7.34 -0.21
CA HIS A 294 -10.94 6.81 -0.03
C HIS A 294 -11.73 7.60 1.03
N GLU A 295 -11.08 7.99 2.14
CA GLU A 295 -11.69 8.85 3.15
C GLU A 295 -12.09 10.21 2.57
N ILE A 296 -11.23 10.84 1.77
CA ILE A 296 -11.51 12.11 1.10
C ILE A 296 -12.70 11.96 0.15
N GLN A 297 -12.74 10.90 -0.66
CA GLN A 297 -13.88 10.63 -1.54
C GLN A 297 -15.19 10.49 -0.75
N SER A 298 -15.16 9.76 0.37
CA SER A 298 -16.32 9.63 1.27
C SER A 298 -16.77 10.98 1.84
N MET A 299 -15.83 11.82 2.28
CA MET A 299 -16.15 13.18 2.76
C MET A 299 -16.73 14.09 1.68
N ILE A 300 -16.26 13.98 0.44
CA ILE A 300 -16.82 14.74 -0.69
C ILE A 300 -18.27 14.30 -0.96
N LEU A 301 -18.55 12.99 -0.94
CA LEU A 301 -19.90 12.47 -1.11
C LEU A 301 -20.82 12.93 0.03
N GLU A 302 -20.35 12.86 1.29
CA GLU A 302 -21.11 13.39 2.42
C GLU A 302 -21.38 14.88 2.26
N TYR A 303 -20.37 15.69 1.91
CA TYR A 303 -20.54 17.12 1.65
C TYR A 303 -21.62 17.39 0.61
N GLN A 304 -21.56 16.70 -0.54
CA GLN A 304 -22.54 16.85 -1.60
C GLN A 304 -23.95 16.49 -1.12
N GLN A 305 -24.10 15.39 -0.39
CA GLN A 305 -25.38 15.01 0.20
C GLN A 305 -25.92 16.10 1.15
N ARG A 306 -25.06 16.67 2.01
CA ARG A 306 -25.46 17.76 2.93
C ARG A 306 -25.90 19.01 2.19
N VAL A 307 -25.23 19.37 1.08
CA VAL A 307 -25.63 20.50 0.24
C VAL A 307 -27.00 20.26 -0.37
N PHE A 308 -27.23 19.08 -0.95
CA PHE A 308 -28.55 18.73 -1.50
C PHE A 308 -29.64 18.74 -0.43
N ASP A 309 -29.39 18.17 0.75
CA ASP A 309 -30.34 18.17 1.87
C ASP A 309 -30.66 19.60 2.33
N ALA A 310 -29.66 20.47 2.41
CA ALA A 310 -29.83 21.87 2.79
C ALA A 310 -30.70 22.62 1.79
N ASP A 311 -30.40 22.47 0.49
CA ASP A 311 -31.13 23.14 -0.58
C ASP A 311 -32.59 22.64 -0.65
N LEU A 312 -32.80 21.32 -0.50
CA LEU A 312 -34.12 20.71 -0.48
C LEU A 312 -34.96 21.22 0.70
N LYS A 313 -34.39 21.25 1.91
CA LYS A 313 -35.08 21.76 3.12
C LYS A 313 -35.31 23.26 3.06
N GLY A 314 -34.38 24.02 2.46
CA GLY A 314 -34.58 25.44 2.16
C GLY A 314 -35.77 25.68 1.24
N ALA A 315 -35.92 24.87 0.18
CA ALA A 315 -37.06 24.95 -0.73
C ALA A 315 -38.38 24.55 -0.04
N GLU A 316 -38.38 23.48 0.76
CA GLU A 316 -39.56 23.05 1.55
C GLU A 316 -40.03 24.16 2.51
N LYS A 317 -39.11 24.78 3.23
CA LYS A 317 -39.41 25.92 4.12
C LYS A 317 -40.05 27.07 3.34
N LYS A 318 -39.46 27.44 2.21
CA LYS A 318 -39.95 28.55 1.36
C LYS A 318 -41.39 28.30 0.88
N MET A 319 -41.71 27.08 0.45
CA MET A 319 -43.07 26.74 0.02
C MET A 319 -44.08 26.85 1.16
N LEU A 320 -43.74 26.39 2.38
CA LEU A 320 -44.61 26.50 3.55
C LEU A 320 -44.82 27.96 3.98
N GLU A 321 -43.77 28.79 3.89
CA GLU A 321 -43.88 30.23 4.14
C GLU A 321 -44.82 30.90 3.13
N GLU A 322 -44.70 30.56 1.84
CA GLU A 322 -45.59 31.04 0.78
C GLU A 322 -47.04 30.59 1.01
N GLU A 323 -47.28 29.33 1.37
CA GLU A 323 -48.60 28.78 1.71
C GLU A 323 -49.21 29.49 2.92
N LEU A 324 -48.43 29.71 3.98
CA LEU A 324 -48.86 30.43 5.16
C LEU A 324 -49.24 31.88 4.83
N GLN A 325 -48.44 32.57 4.00
CA GLN A 325 -48.75 33.93 3.54
C GLN A 325 -50.02 33.99 2.67
N LEU A 326 -50.25 33.00 1.81
CA LEU A 326 -51.48 32.89 1.03
C LEU A 326 -52.69 32.65 1.94
N GLY A 327 -52.53 31.79 2.96
CA GLY A 327 -53.54 31.56 4.00
C GLY A 327 -53.92 32.84 4.74
N PHE A 328 -52.94 33.67 5.11
CA PHE A 328 -53.19 34.98 5.74
C PHE A 328 -53.94 35.93 4.80
N ARG A 329 -53.53 36.04 3.54
CA ARG A 329 -54.22 36.89 2.55
C ARG A 329 -55.67 36.48 2.35
N ARG A 330 -55.92 35.19 2.17
CA ARG A 330 -57.29 34.65 2.02
C ARG A 330 -58.15 34.87 3.26
N ASN A 331 -57.57 34.71 4.46
CA ASN A 331 -58.29 34.98 5.70
C ASN A 331 -58.68 36.46 5.80
N GLU A 332 -57.78 37.37 5.42
CA GLU A 332 -58.04 38.81 5.42
C GLU A 332 -59.13 39.19 4.40
N GLU A 333 -59.09 38.64 3.19
CA GLU A 333 -60.16 38.80 2.19
C GLU A 333 -61.52 38.32 2.71
N LEU A 334 -61.55 37.15 3.37
CA LEU A 334 -62.77 36.62 3.98
C LEU A 334 -63.29 37.51 5.12
N LYS A 335 -62.42 38.10 5.93
CA LYS A 335 -62.84 39.08 6.96
C LYS A 335 -63.49 40.31 6.33
N VAL A 336 -62.92 40.83 5.25
CA VAL A 336 -63.49 41.98 4.52
C VAL A 336 -64.86 41.64 3.94
N LEU A 337 -64.96 40.55 3.17
CA LEU A 337 -66.23 40.09 2.59
C LEU A 337 -67.30 39.83 3.66
N ARG A 338 -66.89 39.31 4.83
CA ARG A 338 -67.78 39.08 5.96
C ARG A 338 -68.25 40.39 6.60
N ALA A 339 -67.35 41.34 6.84
CA ALA A 339 -67.72 42.65 7.38
C ALA A 339 -68.75 43.34 6.47
N GLU A 340 -68.56 43.27 5.15
CA GLU A 340 -69.53 43.76 4.16
C GLU A 340 -70.87 43.01 4.21
N ALA A 341 -70.85 41.68 4.39
CA ALA A 341 -72.07 40.87 4.50
C ALA A 341 -72.85 41.18 5.78
N SER A 342 -72.16 41.30 6.93
CA SER A 342 -72.76 41.71 8.21
C SER A 342 -73.30 43.14 8.15
N GLU A 343 -72.61 44.07 7.46
CA GLU A 343 -73.11 45.42 7.22
C GLU A 343 -74.38 45.42 6.33
N LYS A 344 -74.41 44.59 5.28
CA LYS A 344 -75.61 44.41 4.46
C LYS A 344 -76.78 43.82 5.27
N MET A 345 -76.49 42.84 6.13
CA MET A 345 -77.50 42.20 6.99
C MET A 345 -78.08 43.18 8.01
N THR A 346 -77.24 43.94 8.70
CA THR A 346 -77.69 44.99 9.65
C THR A 346 -78.55 46.04 8.96
N ARG A 347 -78.17 46.51 7.77
CA ARG A 347 -79.00 47.41 6.95
C ARG A 347 -80.36 46.79 6.56
N LEU A 348 -80.43 45.50 6.25
CA LEU A 348 -81.69 44.82 5.94
C LEU A 348 -82.60 44.71 7.17
N LEU A 349 -82.04 44.39 8.34
CA LEU A 349 -82.76 44.31 9.62
C LEU A 349 -83.28 45.68 10.09
N GLU A 350 -82.50 46.74 9.90
CA GLU A 350 -82.94 48.11 10.17
C GLU A 350 -84.12 48.51 9.26
N ASN A 351 -84.11 48.08 7.99
CA ASN A 351 -85.18 48.35 7.03
C ASN A 351 -86.46 47.54 7.32
N THR A 352 -86.37 46.30 7.80
CA THR A 352 -87.55 45.51 8.21
C THR A 352 -88.12 45.98 9.56
N SER A 353 -87.27 46.38 10.51
CA SER A 353 -87.69 46.99 11.78
C SER A 353 -88.40 48.34 11.56
N SER A 354 -87.90 49.17 10.63
CA SER A 354 -88.50 50.46 10.27
C SER A 354 -89.86 50.33 9.57
N ARG A 355 -90.16 49.20 8.92
CA ARG A 355 -91.48 48.93 8.34
C ARG A 355 -92.55 48.54 9.37
N SER A 356 -92.16 48.19 10.60
CA SER A 356 -93.11 47.89 11.68
C SER A 356 -93.72 49.15 12.34
N CYS A 357 -93.24 50.36 12.00
CA CYS A 357 -93.70 51.62 12.60
C CYS A 357 -94.80 52.38 11.84
N PHE A 358 -95.38 51.81 10.77
CA PHE A 358 -96.47 52.47 10.02
C PHE A 358 -97.89 51.96 10.30
N ALA A 359 -98.11 51.26 11.42
CA ALA A 359 -99.44 50.85 11.85
C ALA A 359 -99.88 51.56 13.14
N ARG A 360 -99.94 52.90 13.14
CA ARG A 360 -100.82 53.60 14.09
C ARG A 360 -101.12 55.06 13.71
N LYS A 361 -102.43 55.32 13.60
CA LYS A 361 -103.16 56.60 13.63
C LYS A 361 -103.30 57.36 12.30
N MET A 362 -104.48 57.26 11.70
CA MET A 362 -105.46 58.36 11.70
C MET A 362 -106.89 57.77 11.59
N GLU A 363 -107.60 57.74 12.71
CA GLU A 363 -109.05 57.84 12.77
C GLU A 363 -109.35 59.29 13.13
N GLU A 364 -109.84 60.05 12.16
CA GLU A 364 -110.90 61.06 12.29
C GLU A 364 -111.50 61.34 10.91
#